data_AF-A0A5B1M386-F1
#
_entry.id   AF-A0A5B1M386-F1
#
_cell.length_a   1.000
_cell.length_b   1.000
_cell.length_c   1.000
_cell.angle_alpha   90.00
_cell.angle_beta   90.00
_cell.angle_gamma   90.00
#
_symmetry.space_group_name_H-M   'P 1'
#
loop_
_entity.id
_entity.type
_entity.pdbx_description
1 polymer ?
#
loop_
_entity_poly.entity_id
_entity_poly.type
_entity_poly.pdbx_seq_one_letter_code
_entity_poly.pdbx_strand_id
1 'polypeptide(L)'
;MDAARKSWLITAATSVRTALTAGSLTLLMGLGAVSVLTAPQPPAEHLGLSGQDKATSRLLERNNCSTTGFNPEVIPTTAVIRDAVGRTRLVTFDEGWAVFNNERPGELVAVCLGRERTESSEPTDRTERTRAR
;
A
#
# COMPACT_ATOMS: atom_id res chain seq x y z
N MET A 1 58.43 7.09 12.50
CA MET A 1 57.77 6.82 11.21
C MET A 1 56.97 5.55 11.33
N ASP A 2 55.87 5.50 10.58
CA ASP A 2 54.90 4.40 10.35
C ASP A 2 53.66 4.27 11.26
N ALA A 3 52.55 4.76 10.68
CA ALA A 3 51.16 4.29 10.82
C ALA A 3 50.42 4.54 12.16
N ALA A 4 49.52 5.52 12.34
CA ALA A 4 48.64 6.27 11.44
C ALA A 4 47.66 5.46 10.54
N ARG A 5 47.35 4.18 10.80
CA ARG A 5 46.47 3.42 9.88
C ARG A 5 45.40 2.46 10.42
N LYS A 6 45.21 2.31 11.73
CA LYS A 6 44.07 1.58 12.29
C LYS A 6 43.52 2.38 13.47
N SER A 7 43.06 3.61 13.25
CA SER A 7 41.74 3.85 12.67
C SER A 7 40.76 2.81 13.18
N TRP A 8 40.04 3.25 14.22
CA TRP A 8 38.58 3.31 14.13
C TRP A 8 37.89 1.96 14.25
N LEU A 9 36.69 2.01 14.84
CA LEU A 9 35.83 0.85 15.05
C LEU A 9 36.41 0.00 16.20
N ILE A 10 35.88 0.03 17.41
CA ILE A 10 34.61 -0.62 17.71
C ILE A 10 34.26 -0.25 19.16
N THR A 11 33.19 0.51 19.27
CA THR A 11 32.08 0.19 20.17
C THR A 11 32.33 0.42 21.66
N ALA A 12 31.93 1.62 22.10
CA ALA A 12 31.43 1.89 23.44
C ALA A 12 30.31 0.88 23.76
N ALA A 13 30.71 -0.24 24.35
CA ALA A 13 29.84 -1.29 24.79
C ALA A 13 29.47 -1.02 26.25
N THR A 14 28.15 -0.97 26.46
CA THR A 14 27.43 -1.52 27.61
C THR A 14 27.31 -0.70 28.89
N SER A 15 26.02 -0.59 29.26
CA SER A 15 25.49 -0.67 30.62
C SER A 15 25.67 0.55 31.51
N VAL A 16 24.68 1.44 31.46
CA VAL A 16 24.22 2.11 32.69
C VAL A 16 22.87 1.51 33.07
N ARG A 17 22.93 0.36 33.74
CA ARG A 17 21.87 -0.10 34.64
C ARG A 17 22.09 0.65 35.96
N THR A 18 21.23 1.60 36.29
CA THR A 18 20.87 1.87 37.70
C THR A 18 19.60 2.70 37.73
N ALA A 19 18.56 2.08 38.28
CA ALA A 19 17.27 2.66 38.55
C ALA A 19 17.39 3.84 39.53
N LEU A 20 16.79 4.98 39.17
CA LEU A 20 16.47 6.05 40.11
C LEU A 20 14.99 6.38 39.96
N THR A 21 14.24 5.86 40.92
CA THR A 21 12.91 6.31 41.29
C THR A 21 12.93 7.76 41.75
N ALA A 22 11.82 8.46 41.47
CA ALA A 22 11.41 9.78 41.96
C ALA A 22 11.78 11.00 41.07
N GLY A 23 10.75 11.50 40.38
CA GLY A 23 10.45 12.92 40.34
C GLY A 23 11.22 13.79 39.35
N SER A 24 10.69 13.90 38.13
CA SER A 24 10.63 15.20 37.45
C SER A 24 9.63 15.14 36.29
N LEU A 25 8.47 15.77 36.50
CA LEU A 25 7.56 16.14 35.42
C LEU A 25 8.26 17.25 34.62
N THR A 26 9.19 16.87 33.74
CA THR A 26 9.95 17.84 32.94
C THR A 26 9.14 18.16 31.70
N LEU A 27 8.59 19.37 31.67
CA LEU A 27 7.95 20.01 30.51
C LEU A 27 8.79 19.75 29.25
N LEU A 28 8.29 18.94 28.33
CA LEU A 28 8.73 18.93 26.93
C LEU A 28 7.88 19.94 26.16
N MET A 29 8.08 21.23 26.43
CA MET A 29 7.79 22.29 25.48
C MET A 29 9.11 22.86 25.00
N GLY A 30 9.61 22.30 23.90
CA GLY A 30 10.88 22.69 23.29
C GLY A 30 10.88 22.45 21.78
N LEU A 31 10.50 23.49 21.04
CA LEU A 31 11.03 23.94 19.74
C LEU A 31 11.25 22.89 18.63
N GLY A 32 10.31 22.85 17.67
CA GLY A 32 10.54 22.41 16.30
C GLY A 32 9.39 22.91 15.42
N ALA A 33 9.55 23.55 14.26
CA ALA A 33 10.72 23.84 13.45
C ALA A 33 10.41 25.08 12.59
N VAL A 34 11.32 26.06 12.55
CA VAL A 34 11.31 27.11 11.52
C VAL A 34 12.16 26.57 10.37
N SER A 35 11.55 25.91 9.39
CA SER A 35 12.19 25.56 8.11
C SER A 35 11.13 25.23 7.06
N VAL A 36 10.40 26.26 6.62
CA VAL A 36 9.69 26.23 5.34
C VAL A 36 10.17 27.41 4.50
N LEU A 37 11.48 27.51 4.32
CA LEU A 37 12.05 28.30 3.24
C LEU A 37 12.22 27.34 2.06
N THR A 38 11.25 27.40 1.14
CA THR A 38 11.38 27.14 -0.29
C THR A 38 12.55 26.24 -0.68
N ALA A 39 12.39 24.93 -0.50
CA ALA A 39 13.12 23.97 -1.32
C ALA A 39 12.38 23.89 -2.66
N PRO A 40 13.04 24.14 -3.81
CA PRO A 40 12.46 23.84 -5.11
C PRO A 40 12.13 22.35 -5.15
N GLN A 41 10.84 21.99 -5.19
CA GLN A 41 10.45 20.61 -5.42
C GLN A 41 10.91 20.23 -6.83
N PRO A 42 11.82 19.25 -7.00
CA PRO A 42 12.16 18.79 -8.33
C PRO A 42 10.88 18.23 -8.99
N PRO A 43 10.65 18.50 -10.29
CA PRO A 43 9.48 17.96 -10.97
C PRO A 43 9.44 16.45 -10.77
N ALA A 44 8.30 15.95 -10.28
CA ALA A 44 8.07 14.55 -9.87
C ALA A 44 8.30 13.51 -11.00
N GLU A 45 8.56 13.98 -12.22
CA GLU A 45 8.89 13.18 -13.38
C GLU A 45 10.28 12.53 -13.31
N HIS A 46 11.23 13.09 -12.55
CA HIS A 46 12.61 12.56 -12.46
C HIS A 46 12.82 11.42 -11.47
N LEU A 47 11.82 11.08 -10.63
CA LEU A 47 11.95 10.04 -9.60
C LEU A 47 11.45 8.66 -10.04
N GLY A 48 11.00 8.47 -11.28
CA GLY A 48 10.44 7.17 -11.73
C GLY A 48 9.15 6.75 -11.00
N LEU A 49 8.65 7.59 -10.08
CA LEU A 49 7.45 7.36 -9.27
C LEU A 49 6.16 7.57 -10.09
N SER A 50 6.19 8.39 -11.15
CA SER A 50 4.97 8.73 -11.90
C SER A 50 4.45 7.61 -12.82
N GLY A 51 5.31 6.69 -13.27
CA GLY A 51 4.93 5.60 -14.17
C GLY A 51 4.25 4.44 -13.44
N GLN A 52 4.78 4.04 -12.28
CA GLN A 52 4.18 2.98 -11.46
C GLN A 52 2.86 3.42 -10.83
N ASP A 53 2.73 4.69 -10.47
CA ASP A 53 1.49 5.24 -9.90
C ASP A 53 0.39 5.30 -10.95
N LYS A 54 0.66 5.78 -12.17
CA LYS A 54 -0.36 5.82 -13.24
C LYS A 54 -0.89 4.43 -13.61
N ALA A 55 0.00 3.43 -13.69
CA ALA A 55 -0.42 2.06 -13.98
C ALA A 55 -1.30 1.48 -12.87
N THR A 56 -0.94 1.75 -11.61
CA THR A 56 -1.68 1.33 -10.43
C THR A 56 -3.03 2.05 -10.34
N SER A 57 -3.08 3.37 -10.52
CA SER A 57 -4.34 4.14 -10.55
C SER A 57 -5.30 3.62 -11.60
N ARG A 58 -4.82 3.35 -12.82
CA ARG A 58 -5.65 2.76 -13.88
C ARG A 58 -6.12 1.34 -13.55
N LEU A 59 -5.32 0.56 -12.82
CA LEU A 59 -5.72 -0.78 -12.38
C LEU A 59 -6.84 -0.69 -11.34
N LEU A 60 -6.72 0.24 -10.38
CA LEU A 60 -7.73 0.46 -9.35
C LEU A 60 -9.06 0.95 -9.95
N GLU A 61 -9.01 1.93 -10.84
CA GLU A 61 -10.18 2.50 -11.50
C GLU A 61 -10.93 1.45 -12.33
N ARG A 62 -10.23 0.69 -13.18
CA ARG A 62 -10.86 -0.32 -14.06
C ARG A 62 -11.54 -1.48 -13.33
N ASN A 63 -11.18 -1.74 -12.07
CA ASN A 63 -11.67 -2.89 -11.31
C ASN A 63 -12.56 -2.47 -10.13
N ASN A 64 -12.99 -1.20 -10.08
CA ASN A 64 -13.83 -0.67 -9.00
C ASN A 64 -13.24 -0.99 -7.63
N CYS A 65 -11.99 -0.60 -7.42
CA CYS A 65 -11.27 -0.90 -6.19
C CYS A 65 -11.47 0.16 -5.11
N SER A 66 -11.48 -0.27 -3.85
CA SER A 66 -11.43 0.57 -2.67
C SER A 66 -10.19 0.25 -1.85
N THR A 67 -9.42 1.29 -1.49
CA THR A 67 -8.25 1.19 -0.60
C THR A 67 -8.64 1.17 0.88
N THR A 68 -9.87 1.55 1.20
CA THR A 68 -10.40 1.58 2.57
C THR A 68 -11.41 0.46 2.83
N GLY A 69 -11.66 -0.40 1.85
CA GLY A 69 -12.68 -1.45 1.92
C GLY A 69 -14.07 -1.00 1.49
N PHE A 70 -15.03 -1.93 1.57
CA PHE A 70 -16.45 -1.70 1.28
C PHE A 70 -17.30 -1.91 2.54
N ASN A 71 -18.60 -1.67 2.42
CA ASN A 71 -19.56 -2.09 3.43
C ASN A 71 -19.45 -3.62 3.67
N PRO A 72 -19.62 -4.12 4.90
CA PRO A 72 -19.57 -5.56 5.22
C PRO A 72 -20.51 -6.46 4.40
N GLU A 73 -21.60 -5.92 3.86
CA GLU A 73 -22.55 -6.65 3.01
C GLU A 73 -22.06 -6.83 1.57
N VAL A 74 -21.00 -6.11 1.18
CA VAL A 74 -20.42 -6.16 -0.17
C VAL A 74 -19.23 -7.11 -0.17
N ILE A 75 -19.32 -8.17 -0.98
CA ILE A 75 -18.27 -9.17 -1.11
C ILE A 75 -17.37 -8.81 -2.31
N PRO A 76 -16.08 -8.47 -2.10
CA PRO A 76 -15.16 -8.22 -3.19
C PRO A 76 -14.83 -9.50 -3.96
N THR A 77 -14.58 -9.38 -5.26
CA THR A 77 -14.25 -10.52 -6.13
C THR A 77 -12.74 -10.68 -6.33
N THR A 78 -12.00 -9.56 -6.27
CA THR A 78 -10.56 -9.50 -6.51
C THR A 78 -9.90 -8.55 -5.53
N ALA A 79 -8.57 -8.57 -5.51
CA ALA A 79 -7.77 -7.65 -4.70
C ALA A 79 -6.53 -7.21 -5.48
N VAL A 80 -6.02 -6.02 -5.15
CA VAL A 80 -4.72 -5.54 -5.63
C VAL A 80 -3.72 -5.68 -4.50
N ILE A 81 -2.61 -6.37 -4.78
CA ILE A 81 -1.49 -6.51 -3.86
C ILE A 81 -0.22 -5.89 -4.43
N ARG A 82 0.70 -5.52 -3.56
CA ARG A 82 2.11 -5.31 -3.89
C ARG A 82 2.88 -6.53 -3.41
N ASP A 83 3.49 -7.28 -4.35
CA ASP A 83 4.24 -8.48 -4.01
C ASP A 83 5.58 -8.15 -3.31
N ALA A 84 6.27 -9.18 -2.81
CA ALA A 84 7.53 -9.02 -2.09
C ALA A 84 8.67 -8.35 -2.90
N VAL A 85 8.55 -8.29 -4.23
CA VAL A 85 9.51 -7.59 -5.11
C VAL A 85 8.99 -6.22 -5.56
N GLY A 86 7.89 -5.74 -4.96
CA GLY A 86 7.33 -4.40 -5.17
C GLY A 86 6.38 -4.29 -6.36
N ARG A 87 6.00 -5.38 -7.03
CA ARG A 87 5.13 -5.35 -8.20
C ARG A 87 3.66 -5.35 -7.81
N THR A 88 2.88 -4.45 -8.42
CA THR A 88 1.43 -4.42 -8.31
C THR A 88 0.80 -5.56 -9.11
N ARG A 89 -0.08 -6.36 -8.47
CA ARG A 89 -0.79 -7.48 -9.10
C ARG A 89 -2.26 -7.47 -8.72
N LEU A 90 -3.13 -7.78 -9.68
CA LEU A 90 -4.53 -8.12 -9.42
C LEU A 90 -4.60 -9.63 -9.15
N VAL A 91 -5.19 -10.02 -8.03
CA VAL A 91 -5.30 -11.39 -7.54
C VAL A 91 -6.75 -11.68 -7.13
N THR A 92 -7.07 -12.94 -6.83
CA THR A 92 -8.37 -13.28 -6.24
C THR A 92 -8.52 -12.63 -4.86
N PHE A 93 -9.76 -12.45 -4.41
CA PHE A 93 -10.00 -11.91 -3.07
C PHE A 93 -9.33 -12.77 -1.98
N ASP A 94 -9.45 -14.10 -2.05
CA ASP A 94 -8.83 -15.01 -1.09
C ASP A 94 -7.30 -14.87 -1.03
N GLU A 95 -6.64 -14.70 -2.17
CA GLU A 95 -5.19 -14.49 -2.21
C GLU A 95 -4.81 -13.14 -1.56
N GLY A 96 -5.58 -12.09 -1.83
CA GLY A 96 -5.38 -10.80 -1.16
C GLY A 96 -5.62 -10.88 0.35
N TRP A 97 -6.62 -11.67 0.77
CA TRP A 97 -6.95 -11.91 2.17
C TRP A 97 -5.83 -12.65 2.90
N ALA A 98 -5.22 -13.66 2.26
CA ALA A 98 -4.04 -14.35 2.79
C ALA A 98 -2.85 -13.39 2.99
N VAL A 99 -2.64 -12.42 2.08
CA VAL A 99 -1.61 -11.38 2.26
C VAL A 99 -1.94 -10.48 3.46
N PHE A 100 -3.20 -10.03 3.59
CA PHE A 100 -3.62 -9.21 4.73
C PHE A 100 -3.44 -9.91 6.09
N ASN A 101 -3.71 -11.21 6.15
CA ASN A 101 -3.52 -12.02 7.36
C ASN A 101 -2.06 -12.45 7.60
N ASN A 102 -1.12 -11.97 6.79
CA ASN A 102 0.31 -12.35 6.85
C ASN A 102 0.58 -13.85 6.60
N GLU A 103 -0.35 -14.55 5.95
CA GLU A 103 -0.16 -15.94 5.51
C GLU A 103 0.71 -16.01 4.24
N ARG A 104 0.78 -14.90 3.49
CA ARG A 104 1.62 -14.75 2.30
C ARG A 104 2.36 -13.41 2.32
N PRO A 105 3.61 -13.34 1.81
CA PRO A 105 4.38 -12.11 1.80
C PRO A 105 3.83 -11.10 0.78
N GLY A 106 3.76 -9.83 1.18
CA GLY A 106 3.30 -8.72 0.35
C GLY A 106 2.52 -7.71 1.17
N GLU A 107 1.86 -6.80 0.45
CA GLU A 107 0.97 -5.79 1.02
C GLU A 107 -0.36 -5.82 0.27
N LEU A 108 -1.48 -5.87 1.00
CA LEU A 108 -2.80 -5.64 0.42
C LEU A 108 -3.00 -4.14 0.21
N VAL A 109 -3.17 -3.73 -1.06
CA VAL A 109 -3.30 -2.32 -1.45
C VAL A 109 -4.77 -1.90 -1.54
N ALA A 110 -5.62 -2.76 -2.12
CA ALA A 110 -7.05 -2.49 -2.28
C ALA A 110 -7.85 -3.77 -2.50
N VAL A 111 -9.15 -3.72 -2.20
CA VAL A 111 -10.13 -4.75 -2.55
C VAL A 111 -11.02 -4.26 -3.68
N CYS A 112 -11.48 -5.14 -4.55
CA CYS A 112 -12.08 -4.76 -5.83
C CYS A 112 -13.34 -5.59 -6.13
N LEU A 113 -14.37 -4.92 -6.67
CA LEU A 113 -15.59 -5.61 -7.13
C LEU A 113 -15.40 -6.29 -8.49
N GLY A 114 -14.30 -5.98 -9.17
CA GLY A 114 -13.98 -6.48 -10.50
C GLY A 114 -14.41 -5.50 -11.56
N ARG A 115 -14.17 -5.87 -12.81
CA ARG A 115 -14.56 -5.04 -13.95
C ARG A 115 -16.08 -5.06 -14.07
N GLU A 116 -16.67 -3.91 -14.36
CA GLU A 116 -18.05 -3.87 -14.84
C GLU A 116 -18.10 -4.75 -16.09
N ARG A 117 -18.76 -5.90 -15.99
CA ARG A 117 -19.21 -6.58 -17.20
C ARG A 117 -20.38 -5.74 -17.65
N THR A 118 -20.23 -5.06 -18.78
CA THR A 118 -21.37 -4.53 -19.51
C THR A 118 -22.23 -5.75 -19.87
N GLU A 119 -23.12 -6.15 -18.98
CA GLU A 119 -24.21 -7.08 -19.25
C GLU A 119 -25.03 -6.38 -20.36
N SER A 120 -25.11 -6.91 -21.57
CA SER A 120 -25.62 -8.26 -21.83
C SER A 120 -26.94 -8.48 -21.08
N SER A 121 -27.80 -7.46 -21.05
CA SER A 121 -29.22 -7.70 -21.21
C SER A 121 -29.46 -8.06 -22.68
N GLU A 122 -29.10 -9.27 -23.09
CA GLU A 122 -29.74 -9.88 -24.25
C GLU A 122 -31.16 -10.24 -23.80
N PRO A 123 -32.22 -9.62 -24.35
CA PRO A 123 -33.57 -10.00 -24.02
C PRO A 123 -33.76 -11.45 -24.47
N THR A 124 -33.97 -12.35 -23.52
CA THR A 124 -34.51 -13.68 -23.80
C THR A 124 -35.96 -13.50 -24.25
N ASP A 125 -36.14 -13.09 -25.51
CA ASP A 125 -37.41 -13.09 -26.21
C ASP A 125 -37.19 -13.61 -27.64
N ARG A 126 -36.91 -14.91 -27.76
CA ARG A 126 -36.98 -15.64 -29.03
C ARG A 126 -37.51 -17.06 -28.85
N THR A 127 -38.57 -17.21 -28.04
CA THR A 127 -39.24 -18.52 -27.89
C THR A 127 -40.75 -18.48 -28.15
N GLU A 128 -41.38 -17.32 -28.44
CA GLU A 128 -42.83 -17.25 -28.75
C GLU A 128 -43.16 -16.81 -30.19
N ARG A 129 -42.52 -17.38 -31.22
CA ARG A 129 -42.97 -17.15 -32.62
C ARG A 129 -43.08 -18.41 -33.49
N THR A 130 -43.21 -19.58 -32.88
CA THR A 130 -43.33 -20.86 -33.63
C THR A 130 -44.50 -21.74 -33.19
N ARG A 131 -45.51 -21.19 -32.50
CA ARG A 131 -46.71 -21.96 -32.11
C ARG A 131 -48.03 -21.48 -32.71
N ALA A 132 -47.99 -20.55 -33.66
CA ALA A 132 -49.16 -20.08 -34.38
C ALA A 132 -48.97 -20.25 -35.89
N ARG A 133 -48.92 -21.50 -36.37
CA ARG A 133 -49.21 -21.89 -37.75
C ARG A 133 -49.82 -23.28 -37.77
#